data_AF-Q894U3-F1
#
_entry.id   AF-Q894U3-F1
#
_cell.length_a   1.000
_cell.length_b   1.000
_cell.length_c   1.000
_cell.angle_alpha   90.00
_cell.angle_beta   90.00
_cell.angle_gamma   90.00
#
_symmetry.space_group_name_H-M   'P 1'
#
loop_
_entity.id
_entity.type
_entity.pdbx_description
1 polymer ?
#
loop_
_entity_poly.entity_id
_entity_poly.type
_entity_poly.pdbx_seq_one_letter_code
_entity_poly.pdbx_strand_id
1 'polypeptide(L)'
;MEKYDKDLYSIQQARNLARLGKVAANKIANYTEEQIDKILRNMVRVAEENAVSLAQMAVEETGFGKVEDKTYKNHLAATILYDSIKDMKTIGVISEDKVNKMIEIAEPVGLIMGIVPSTNPTSTAIFKSIIAIKSRNAIVFSPHPAAAKCTIRAVELMRDAAIEAGAPEDIIASLTNLTMEATNELMKNENVSLIIATGGPGMVKAAYSSGKPAIGVGAGNSPAYIERTANVEKAIRDIISSKSFDYGTICASEQSIICEECNHDAVVEELKKQGGYFMTAEETEKVCKLLFKNGHTMNAKFVGRSPQVIANAAGFTVSEDIKVLIGKQNGVGNGNPLSFEKLTTVLAFYTVKDWHEACELSIELLQNGIGHTMSIHTQNDDIVMEFAKKPASRILVNTGGSQGGTGASTGLKPAFTLGCGTWGGSSVSENVTPEHLINKKRVAYGLKDCATLVQNDPTFNCIKTASNCRGVKNQFMNMSPAQIAAAAEVLNKCNDYAKNTGCSNESKEKDANNEELLSLVNQIVAAMKGAN
;
A
#
# COMPACT_ATOMS: atom_id res chain seq x y z
N MET A 1 -45.81 -11.66 -0.06
CA MET A 1 -44.36 -11.46 0.17
C MET A 1 -44.03 -10.13 -0.47
N GLU A 2 -43.88 -9.08 0.33
CA GLU A 2 -43.69 -7.72 -0.19
C GLU A 2 -42.43 -7.66 -1.05
N LYS A 3 -42.60 -7.17 -2.28
CA LYS A 3 -41.56 -7.10 -3.31
C LYS A 3 -40.79 -5.80 -3.10
N TYR A 4 -39.93 -5.76 -2.09
CA TYR A 4 -39.04 -4.61 -1.86
C TYR A 4 -38.03 -4.48 -3.00
N ASP A 5 -37.76 -3.24 -3.43
CA ASP A 5 -36.70 -2.97 -4.38
C ASP A 5 -35.35 -3.37 -3.77
N LYS A 6 -34.62 -4.21 -4.48
CA LYS A 6 -33.41 -4.88 -3.97
C LYS A 6 -32.34 -3.88 -3.53
N ASP A 7 -32.20 -2.80 -4.27
CA ASP A 7 -31.30 -1.69 -3.97
C ASP A 7 -31.69 -0.99 -2.66
N LEU A 8 -32.96 -0.58 -2.50
CA LEU A 8 -33.46 0.07 -1.28
C LEU A 8 -33.27 -0.82 -0.05
N TYR A 9 -33.58 -2.11 -0.18
CA TYR A 9 -33.35 -3.08 0.90
C TYR A 9 -31.86 -3.21 1.24
N SER A 10 -30.98 -3.28 0.23
CA SER A 10 -29.53 -3.38 0.44
C SER A 10 -28.92 -2.10 1.05
N ILE A 11 -29.40 -0.92 0.70
CA ILE A 11 -29.01 0.36 1.30
C ILE A 11 -29.44 0.40 2.77
N GLN A 12 -30.66 -0.04 3.07
CA GLN A 12 -31.13 -0.10 4.46
C GLN A 12 -30.32 -1.11 5.28
N GLN A 13 -29.95 -2.25 4.69
CA GLN A 13 -29.04 -3.20 5.32
C GLN A 13 -27.70 -2.54 5.64
N ALA A 14 -27.08 -1.83 4.67
CA ALA A 14 -25.83 -1.10 4.89
C ALA A 14 -25.92 -0.12 6.08
N ARG A 15 -26.99 0.68 6.15
CA ARG A 15 -27.23 1.61 7.27
C ARG A 15 -27.35 0.91 8.61
N ASN A 16 -28.10 -0.19 8.65
CA ASN A 16 -28.29 -0.96 9.88
C ASN A 16 -26.97 -1.57 10.37
N LEU A 17 -26.20 -2.19 9.48
CA LEU A 17 -24.89 -2.75 9.79
C LEU A 17 -23.92 -1.68 10.29
N ALA A 18 -23.90 -0.50 9.66
CA ALA A 18 -23.05 0.60 10.10
C ALA A 18 -23.42 1.11 11.50
N ARG A 19 -24.71 1.28 11.78
CA ARG A 19 -25.20 1.73 13.10
C ARG A 19 -24.88 0.70 14.19
N LEU A 20 -25.16 -0.57 13.95
CA LEU A 20 -24.92 -1.65 14.91
C LEU A 20 -23.42 -1.89 15.14
N GLY A 21 -22.63 -1.91 14.06
CA GLY A 21 -21.18 -2.02 14.11
C GLY A 21 -20.53 -0.88 14.90
N LYS A 22 -21.05 0.35 14.81
CA LYS A 22 -20.58 1.48 15.64
C LYS A 22 -20.84 1.27 17.13
N VAL A 23 -22.01 0.71 17.49
CA VAL A 23 -22.32 0.35 18.88
C VAL A 23 -21.35 -0.72 19.39
N ALA A 24 -21.08 -1.76 18.59
CA ALA A 24 -20.11 -2.79 18.91
C ALA A 24 -18.68 -2.24 19.06
N ALA A 25 -18.25 -1.36 18.14
CA ALA A 25 -16.94 -0.68 18.19
C ALA A 25 -16.76 0.10 19.50
N ASN A 26 -17.77 0.85 19.93
CA ASN A 26 -17.73 1.61 21.18
C ASN A 26 -17.63 0.69 22.41
N LYS A 27 -18.23 -0.51 22.38
CA LYS A 27 -18.15 -1.49 23.47
C LYS A 27 -16.75 -2.11 23.58
N ILE A 28 -16.20 -2.59 22.46
CA ILE A 28 -14.90 -3.28 22.46
C ILE A 28 -13.71 -2.33 22.72
N ALA A 29 -13.87 -1.02 22.50
CA ALA A 29 -12.81 -0.03 22.68
C ALA A 29 -12.17 -0.05 24.09
N ASN A 30 -12.92 -0.47 25.10
CA ASN A 30 -12.50 -0.55 26.50
C ASN A 30 -12.02 -1.95 26.93
N TYR A 31 -11.92 -2.91 26.01
CA TYR A 31 -11.49 -4.27 26.37
C TYR A 31 -10.00 -4.29 26.68
N THR A 32 -9.61 -5.18 27.60
CA THR A 32 -8.21 -5.41 27.98
C THR A 32 -7.47 -6.24 26.94
N GLU A 33 -6.14 -6.25 26.99
CA GLU A 33 -5.32 -7.10 26.12
C GLU A 33 -5.67 -8.59 26.28
N GLU A 34 -5.93 -9.04 27.51
CA GLU A 34 -6.33 -10.41 27.81
C GLU A 34 -7.67 -10.78 27.17
N GLN A 35 -8.66 -9.88 27.22
CA GLN A 35 -9.95 -10.09 26.58
C GLN A 35 -9.81 -10.17 25.06
N ILE A 36 -9.02 -9.26 24.46
CA ILE A 36 -8.74 -9.26 23.02
C ILE A 36 -8.00 -10.54 22.61
N ASP A 37 -6.96 -10.94 23.34
CA ASP A 37 -6.19 -12.14 23.03
C ASP A 37 -7.04 -13.41 23.14
N LYS A 38 -7.91 -13.51 24.15
CA LYS A 38 -8.89 -14.60 24.27
C LYS A 38 -9.79 -14.69 23.04
N ILE A 39 -10.30 -13.55 22.55
CA ILE A 39 -11.13 -13.48 21.34
C ILE A 39 -10.33 -13.96 20.12
N LEU A 40 -9.12 -13.44 19.94
CA LEU A 40 -8.27 -13.78 18.80
C LEU A 40 -7.91 -15.27 18.77
N ARG A 41 -7.55 -15.86 19.91
CA ARG A 41 -7.25 -17.31 20.00
C ARG A 41 -8.43 -18.16 19.54
N ASN A 42 -9.66 -17.80 19.93
CA ASN A 42 -10.84 -18.55 19.48
C ASN A 42 -11.09 -18.36 17.98
N MET A 43 -10.96 -17.13 17.47
CA MET A 43 -11.07 -16.85 16.03
C MET A 43 -10.05 -17.65 15.21
N VAL A 44 -8.78 -17.69 15.64
CA VAL A 44 -7.71 -18.44 14.97
C VAL A 44 -8.03 -19.94 14.98
N ARG A 45 -8.41 -20.50 16.13
CA ARG A 45 -8.81 -21.91 16.24
C ARG A 45 -9.93 -22.26 15.25
N VAL A 46 -11.00 -21.47 15.23
CA VAL A 46 -12.15 -21.70 14.34
C VAL A 46 -11.77 -21.53 12.86
N ALA A 47 -10.89 -20.57 12.54
CA ALA A 47 -10.39 -20.39 11.18
C ALA A 47 -9.60 -21.61 10.70
N GLU A 48 -8.74 -22.18 11.53
CA GLU A 48 -7.96 -23.39 11.22
C GLU A 48 -8.85 -24.62 11.06
N GLU A 49 -9.79 -24.85 11.97
CA GLU A 49 -10.75 -25.95 11.91
C GLU A 49 -11.59 -25.93 10.61
N ASN A 50 -11.79 -24.74 10.03
CA ASN A 50 -12.58 -24.53 8.82
C ASN A 50 -11.72 -24.14 7.59
N ALA A 51 -10.38 -24.19 7.68
CA ALA A 51 -9.51 -23.68 6.62
C ALA A 51 -9.74 -24.41 5.28
N VAL A 52 -9.90 -25.75 5.34
CA VAL A 52 -10.15 -26.61 4.17
C VAL A 52 -11.55 -26.40 3.61
N SER A 53 -12.59 -26.35 4.46
CA SER A 53 -13.98 -26.19 4.00
C SER A 53 -14.20 -24.83 3.33
N LEU A 54 -13.63 -23.76 3.91
CA LEU A 54 -13.65 -22.43 3.31
C LEU A 54 -12.88 -22.37 1.99
N ALA A 55 -11.74 -23.05 1.90
CA ALA A 55 -10.97 -23.16 0.66
C ALA A 55 -11.77 -23.85 -0.45
N GLN A 56 -12.42 -24.98 -0.13
CA GLN A 56 -13.30 -25.72 -1.04
C GLN A 56 -14.44 -24.83 -1.55
N MET A 57 -15.16 -24.17 -0.64
CA MET A 57 -16.24 -23.24 -1.00
C MET A 57 -15.76 -22.11 -1.93
N ALA A 58 -14.58 -21.55 -1.65
CA ALA A 58 -14.02 -20.48 -2.48
C ALA A 58 -13.65 -20.97 -3.87
N VAL A 59 -13.05 -22.16 -4.02
CA VAL A 59 -12.75 -22.76 -5.33
C VAL A 59 -14.03 -23.08 -6.09
N GLU A 60 -15.03 -23.67 -5.44
CA GLU A 60 -16.31 -24.03 -6.06
C GLU A 60 -17.09 -22.80 -6.53
N GLU A 61 -17.19 -21.77 -5.70
CA GLU A 61 -17.97 -20.56 -6.02
C GLU A 61 -17.29 -19.71 -7.10
N THR A 62 -15.97 -19.51 -6.99
CA THR A 62 -15.24 -18.60 -7.89
C THR A 62 -14.70 -19.29 -9.14
N GLY A 63 -14.44 -20.60 -9.06
CA GLY A 63 -13.66 -21.35 -10.04
C GLY A 63 -12.17 -21.02 -10.03
N PHE A 64 -11.67 -20.21 -9.09
CA PHE A 64 -10.28 -19.77 -9.09
C PHE A 64 -9.43 -20.63 -8.15
N GLY A 65 -8.23 -20.99 -8.61
CA GLY A 65 -7.17 -21.49 -7.75
C GLY A 65 -7.28 -22.98 -7.38
N LYS A 66 -6.61 -23.35 -6.29
CA LYS A 66 -6.54 -24.74 -5.79
C LYS A 66 -6.94 -24.79 -4.32
N VAL A 67 -7.55 -25.90 -3.90
CA VAL A 67 -8.05 -26.06 -2.54
C VAL A 67 -6.91 -26.07 -1.53
N GLU A 68 -5.81 -26.74 -1.87
CA GLU A 68 -4.61 -26.84 -1.02
C GLU A 68 -3.98 -25.47 -0.81
N ASP A 69 -3.82 -24.70 -1.90
CA ASP A 69 -3.22 -23.37 -1.84
C ASP A 69 -4.13 -22.39 -1.09
N LYS A 70 -5.45 -22.43 -1.32
CA LYS A 70 -6.39 -21.62 -0.54
C LYS A 70 -6.45 -22.02 0.93
N THR A 71 -6.27 -23.30 1.25
CA THR A 71 -6.16 -23.76 2.64
C THR A 71 -4.95 -23.12 3.30
N TYR A 72 -3.79 -23.13 2.63
CA TYR A 72 -2.60 -22.46 3.12
C TYR A 72 -2.79 -20.93 3.24
N LYS A 73 -3.50 -20.28 2.30
CA LYS A 73 -3.84 -18.86 2.44
C LYS A 73 -4.71 -18.57 3.67
N ASN A 74 -5.68 -19.44 3.98
CA ASN A 74 -6.50 -19.31 5.18
C ASN A 74 -5.64 -19.50 6.44
N HIS A 75 -4.72 -20.47 6.43
CA HIS A 75 -3.75 -20.69 7.51
C HIS A 75 -2.82 -19.47 7.73
N LEU A 76 -2.28 -18.91 6.64
CA LEU A 76 -1.47 -17.69 6.68
C LEU A 76 -2.25 -16.51 7.26
N ALA A 77 -3.53 -16.36 6.87
CA ALA A 77 -4.41 -15.30 7.35
C ALA A 77 -4.83 -15.45 8.81
N ALA A 78 -4.74 -16.66 9.38
CA ALA A 78 -5.13 -16.96 10.75
C ALA A 78 -3.90 -17.15 11.64
N THR A 79 -3.28 -18.34 11.60
CA THR A 79 -2.22 -18.75 12.53
C THR A 79 -0.95 -17.92 12.36
N ILE A 80 -0.39 -17.87 11.15
CA ILE A 80 0.88 -17.17 10.91
C ILE A 80 0.72 -15.67 11.18
N LEU A 81 -0.41 -15.09 10.76
CA LEU A 81 -0.74 -13.71 11.10
C LEU A 81 -0.78 -13.50 12.61
N TYR A 82 -1.57 -14.30 13.34
CA TYR A 82 -1.71 -14.16 14.79
C TYR A 82 -0.37 -14.24 15.51
N ASP A 83 0.47 -15.22 15.17
CA ASP A 83 1.79 -15.35 15.74
C ASP A 83 2.67 -14.11 15.52
N SER A 84 2.50 -13.42 14.39
CA SER A 84 3.25 -12.21 14.07
C SER A 84 2.76 -10.93 14.76
N ILE A 85 1.52 -10.93 15.30
CA ILE A 85 0.86 -9.74 15.88
C ILE A 85 0.41 -9.91 17.34
N LYS A 86 0.47 -11.10 17.93
CA LYS A 86 -0.04 -11.37 19.29
C LYS A 86 0.57 -10.42 20.34
N ASP A 87 1.87 -10.14 20.23
CA ASP A 87 2.62 -9.26 21.14
C ASP A 87 2.63 -7.78 20.71
N MET A 88 1.96 -7.44 19.60
CA MET A 88 1.88 -6.07 19.12
C MET A 88 1.05 -5.21 20.08
N LYS A 89 1.62 -4.08 20.53
CA LYS A 89 0.95 -3.16 21.45
C LYS A 89 -0.05 -2.30 20.70
N THR A 90 -1.33 -2.49 20.99
CA THR A 90 -2.45 -1.78 20.35
C THR A 90 -3.43 -1.20 21.37
N ILE A 91 -3.13 -1.32 22.67
CA ILE A 91 -3.99 -0.92 23.79
C ILE A 91 -3.19 -0.08 24.79
N GLY A 92 -3.75 1.04 25.24
CA GLY A 92 -3.10 1.90 26.23
C GLY A 92 -1.80 2.51 25.72
N VAL A 93 -0.79 2.60 26.59
CA VAL A 93 0.52 3.18 26.26
C VAL A 93 1.31 2.21 25.39
N ILE A 94 1.64 2.64 24.17
CA ILE A 94 2.39 1.83 23.19
C ILE A 94 3.86 2.23 23.07
N SER A 95 4.19 3.48 23.41
CA SER A 95 5.55 4.02 23.41
C SER A 95 5.69 5.13 24.45
N GLU A 96 6.86 5.21 25.09
CA GLU A 96 7.23 6.26 26.03
C GLU A 96 8.66 6.73 25.76
N ASP A 97 8.80 8.01 25.40
CA ASP A 97 10.09 8.69 25.27
C ASP A 97 10.30 9.59 26.49
N LYS A 98 11.11 9.09 27.43
CA LYS A 98 11.42 9.81 28.67
C LYS A 98 12.31 11.03 28.45
N VAL A 99 13.13 11.03 27.39
CA VAL A 99 14.05 12.13 27.08
C VAL A 99 13.25 13.33 26.56
N ASN A 100 12.37 13.09 25.59
CA ASN A 100 11.50 14.13 25.03
C ASN A 100 10.20 14.34 25.84
N LYS A 101 10.02 13.60 26.94
CA LYS A 101 8.81 13.58 27.76
C LYS A 101 7.56 13.45 26.89
N MET A 102 7.47 12.37 26.12
CA MET A 102 6.35 12.06 25.24
C MET A 102 5.83 10.65 25.50
N ILE A 103 4.52 10.49 25.47
CA ILE A 103 3.85 9.19 25.58
C ILE A 103 2.92 9.03 24.38
N GLU A 104 3.00 7.90 23.67
CA GLU A 104 2.04 7.51 22.65
C GLU A 104 1.04 6.51 23.21
N ILE A 105 -0.25 6.80 23.02
CA ILE A 105 -1.38 5.99 23.48
C ILE A 105 -2.19 5.54 22.25
N ALA A 106 -2.49 4.24 22.16
CA ALA A 106 -3.29 3.68 21.07
C ALA A 106 -4.79 3.83 21.35
N GLU A 107 -5.51 4.37 20.36
CA GLU A 107 -6.97 4.45 20.33
C GLU A 107 -7.49 3.74 19.08
N PRO A 108 -8.53 2.88 19.17
CA PRO A 108 -9.13 2.28 17.97
C PRO A 108 -9.67 3.36 17.02
N VAL A 109 -9.67 3.08 15.72
CA VAL A 109 -10.27 3.98 14.72
C VAL A 109 -11.80 3.99 14.79
N GLY A 110 -12.43 2.89 15.22
CA GLY A 110 -13.88 2.75 15.35
C GLY A 110 -14.44 1.62 14.49
N LEU A 111 -15.39 1.95 13.61
CA LEU A 111 -15.96 0.99 12.66
C LEU A 111 -15.21 1.03 11.34
N ILE A 112 -14.72 -0.12 10.90
CA ILE A 112 -14.00 -0.29 9.65
C ILE A 112 -14.93 -0.87 8.58
N MET A 113 -14.82 -0.41 7.34
CA MET A 113 -15.38 -1.09 6.17
C MET A 113 -14.30 -1.94 5.49
N GLY A 114 -14.51 -3.25 5.39
CA GLY A 114 -13.60 -4.19 4.71
C GLY A 114 -14.10 -4.59 3.33
N ILE A 115 -13.44 -4.16 2.26
CA ILE A 115 -13.77 -4.63 0.89
C ILE A 115 -12.97 -5.88 0.59
N VAL A 116 -13.62 -6.92 0.04
CA VAL A 116 -13.02 -8.24 -0.16
C VAL A 116 -13.00 -8.63 -1.64
N PRO A 117 -11.85 -9.03 -2.21
CA PRO A 117 -11.74 -9.44 -3.61
C PRO A 117 -12.20 -10.88 -3.83
N SER A 118 -12.50 -11.25 -5.07
CA SER A 118 -12.85 -12.63 -5.45
C SER A 118 -11.67 -13.60 -5.50
N THR A 119 -10.43 -13.12 -5.57
CA THR A 119 -9.22 -13.96 -5.64
C THR A 119 -8.84 -14.55 -4.28
N ASN A 120 -9.00 -13.76 -3.22
CA ASN A 120 -8.62 -14.10 -1.84
C ASN A 120 -9.79 -13.93 -0.85
N PRO A 121 -11.00 -14.48 -1.13
CA PRO A 121 -12.21 -14.08 -0.43
C PRO A 121 -12.18 -14.42 1.07
N THR A 122 -11.96 -15.69 1.39
CA THR A 122 -11.96 -16.19 2.78
C THR A 122 -10.75 -15.70 3.57
N SER A 123 -9.55 -15.85 3.01
CA SER A 123 -8.30 -15.40 3.64
C SER A 123 -8.30 -13.89 3.94
N THR A 124 -8.83 -13.04 3.06
CA THR A 124 -8.93 -11.59 3.32
C THR A 124 -9.94 -11.28 4.41
N ALA A 125 -11.09 -11.98 4.45
CA ALA A 125 -12.09 -11.81 5.50
C ALA A 125 -11.55 -12.22 6.88
N ILE A 126 -10.84 -13.35 6.96
CA ILE A 126 -10.16 -13.82 8.17
C ILE A 126 -9.11 -12.80 8.62
N PHE A 127 -8.18 -12.44 7.72
CA PHE A 127 -7.10 -11.48 8.00
C PHE A 127 -7.64 -10.16 8.52
N LYS A 128 -8.59 -9.54 7.82
CA LYS A 128 -9.16 -8.24 8.20
C LYS A 128 -9.93 -8.31 9.52
N SER A 129 -10.62 -9.42 9.79
CA SER A 129 -11.31 -9.62 11.08
C SER A 129 -10.31 -9.66 12.22
N ILE A 130 -9.25 -10.47 12.10
CA ILE A 130 -8.22 -10.63 13.14
C ILE A 130 -7.50 -9.29 13.42
N ILE A 131 -7.06 -8.55 12.38
CA ILE A 131 -6.37 -7.29 12.62
C ILE A 131 -7.30 -6.21 13.19
N ALA A 132 -8.58 -6.20 12.82
CA ALA A 132 -9.57 -5.26 13.35
C ALA A 132 -9.82 -5.53 14.85
N ILE A 133 -10.02 -6.80 15.23
CA ILE A 133 -10.20 -7.17 16.64
C ILE A 133 -8.94 -6.89 17.46
N LYS A 134 -7.74 -7.23 16.95
CA LYS A 134 -6.46 -6.93 17.63
C LYS A 134 -6.29 -5.45 17.92
N SER A 135 -6.86 -4.58 17.09
CA SER A 135 -6.84 -3.12 17.25
C SER A 135 -8.10 -2.54 17.92
N ARG A 136 -8.98 -3.38 18.49
CA ARG A 136 -10.26 -3.01 19.15
C ARG A 136 -11.24 -2.27 18.24
N ASN A 137 -11.34 -2.68 16.99
CA ASN A 137 -12.28 -2.13 16.01
C ASN A 137 -13.39 -3.12 15.70
N ALA A 138 -14.58 -2.60 15.34
CA ALA A 138 -15.59 -3.38 14.64
C ALA A 138 -15.33 -3.35 13.13
N ILE A 139 -15.83 -4.33 12.39
CA ILE A 139 -15.69 -4.37 10.93
C ILE A 139 -16.96 -4.84 10.23
N VAL A 140 -17.34 -4.14 9.16
CA VAL A 140 -18.41 -4.54 8.23
C VAL A 140 -17.82 -4.80 6.86
N PHE A 141 -18.09 -5.96 6.29
CA PHE A 141 -17.55 -6.42 5.02
C PHE A 141 -18.47 -6.10 3.82
N SER A 142 -17.85 -5.75 2.70
CA SER A 142 -18.47 -5.75 1.36
C SER A 142 -17.77 -6.79 0.48
N PRO A 143 -18.36 -8.00 0.33
CA PRO A 143 -17.85 -9.05 -0.54
C PRO A 143 -17.95 -8.70 -2.02
N HIS A 144 -17.00 -9.22 -2.82
CA HIS A 144 -17.18 -9.28 -4.27
C HIS A 144 -18.35 -10.22 -4.63
N PRO A 145 -19.28 -9.86 -5.54
CA PRO A 145 -20.44 -10.68 -5.87
C PRO A 145 -20.12 -12.12 -6.33
N ALA A 146 -19.02 -12.30 -7.05
CA ALA A 146 -18.57 -13.62 -7.52
C ALA A 146 -17.99 -14.54 -6.41
N ALA A 147 -17.84 -14.05 -5.18
CA ALA A 147 -17.30 -14.81 -4.05
C ALA A 147 -18.13 -14.54 -2.77
N ALA A 148 -19.42 -14.26 -2.94
CA ALA A 148 -20.28 -13.78 -1.88
C ALA A 148 -20.45 -14.82 -0.76
N LYS A 149 -20.80 -16.06 -1.13
CA LYS A 149 -21.15 -17.12 -0.17
C LYS A 149 -19.96 -17.52 0.67
N CYS A 150 -18.80 -17.77 0.06
CA CYS A 150 -17.59 -18.15 0.78
C CYS A 150 -17.07 -17.00 1.67
N THR A 151 -17.15 -15.75 1.21
CA THR A 151 -16.79 -14.59 2.03
C THR A 151 -17.72 -14.44 3.23
N ILE A 152 -19.03 -14.45 3.01
CA ILE A 152 -20.04 -14.34 4.08
C ILE A 152 -19.86 -15.47 5.08
N ARG A 153 -19.61 -16.70 4.63
CA ARG A 153 -19.38 -17.84 5.52
C ARG A 153 -18.13 -17.65 6.39
N ALA A 154 -17.03 -17.14 5.84
CA ALA A 154 -15.84 -16.83 6.62
C ALA A 154 -16.13 -15.72 7.65
N VAL A 155 -16.89 -14.69 7.28
CA VAL A 155 -17.30 -13.61 8.19
C VAL A 155 -18.18 -14.13 9.33
N GLU A 156 -19.15 -14.99 9.04
CA GLU A 156 -19.99 -15.63 10.06
C GLU A 156 -19.16 -16.42 11.07
N LEU A 157 -18.22 -17.25 10.58
CA LEU A 157 -17.33 -18.02 11.46
C LEU A 157 -16.47 -17.10 12.35
N MET A 158 -15.93 -16.03 11.81
CA MET A 158 -15.14 -15.06 12.58
C MET A 158 -15.99 -14.31 13.61
N ARG A 159 -17.20 -13.91 13.23
CA ARG A 159 -18.17 -13.27 14.14
C ARG A 159 -18.55 -14.21 15.28
N ASP A 160 -18.99 -15.42 14.96
CA ASP A 160 -19.51 -16.37 15.95
C ASP A 160 -18.40 -16.78 16.93
N ALA A 161 -17.19 -17.03 16.43
CA ALA A 161 -16.01 -17.30 17.26
C ALA A 161 -15.66 -16.11 18.18
N ALA A 162 -15.78 -14.88 17.68
CA ALA A 162 -15.52 -13.71 18.49
C ALA A 162 -16.56 -13.54 19.61
N ILE A 163 -17.85 -13.71 19.29
CA ILE A 163 -18.95 -13.62 20.25
C ILE A 163 -18.83 -14.69 21.34
N GLU A 164 -18.55 -15.95 20.96
CA GLU A 164 -18.35 -17.05 21.90
C GLU A 164 -17.26 -16.74 22.93
N ALA A 165 -16.21 -16.02 22.52
CA ALA A 165 -15.12 -15.62 23.39
C ALA A 165 -15.40 -14.36 24.23
N GLY A 166 -16.53 -13.68 24.00
CA GLY A 166 -17.01 -12.52 24.76
C GLY A 166 -17.05 -11.20 23.99
N ALA A 167 -16.91 -11.20 22.66
CA ALA A 167 -17.06 -9.99 21.85
C ALA A 167 -18.54 -9.57 21.69
N PRO A 168 -18.84 -8.29 21.38
CA PRO A 168 -20.21 -7.84 21.07
C PRO A 168 -20.79 -8.51 19.81
N GLU A 169 -22.11 -8.71 19.75
CA GLU A 169 -22.80 -9.41 18.64
C GLU A 169 -22.47 -8.87 17.23
N ASP A 170 -22.54 -7.54 17.05
CA ASP A 170 -22.34 -6.90 15.75
C ASP A 170 -20.87 -6.49 15.48
N ILE A 171 -19.90 -7.12 16.17
CA ILE A 171 -18.49 -6.73 16.06
C ILE A 171 -17.89 -7.02 14.68
N ILE A 172 -18.36 -8.07 14.02
CA ILE A 172 -17.96 -8.48 12.67
C ILE A 172 -19.24 -8.79 11.91
N ALA A 173 -19.48 -8.11 10.78
CA ALA A 173 -20.66 -8.35 9.95
C ALA A 173 -20.36 -8.23 8.46
N SER A 174 -21.28 -8.65 7.60
CA SER A 174 -21.15 -8.55 6.13
C SER A 174 -22.45 -8.09 5.49
N LEU A 175 -22.35 -7.33 4.40
CA LEU A 175 -23.44 -7.22 3.45
C LEU A 175 -23.78 -8.61 2.90
N THR A 176 -25.07 -8.90 2.79
CA THR A 176 -25.56 -10.13 2.14
C THR A 176 -26.33 -9.83 0.85
N ASN A 177 -26.94 -8.64 0.76
CA ASN A 177 -27.55 -8.13 -0.47
C ASN A 177 -26.57 -7.22 -1.20
N LEU A 178 -25.78 -7.81 -2.10
CA LEU A 178 -24.68 -7.11 -2.75
C LEU A 178 -25.18 -6.27 -3.92
N THR A 179 -25.07 -4.95 -3.76
CA THR A 179 -25.34 -3.93 -4.79
C THR A 179 -24.24 -2.86 -4.73
N MET A 180 -24.07 -2.10 -5.82
CA MET A 180 -23.13 -0.98 -5.84
C MET A 180 -23.59 0.12 -4.87
N GLU A 181 -24.90 0.32 -4.78
CA GLU A 181 -25.57 1.30 -3.95
C GLU A 181 -25.31 1.03 -2.46
N ALA A 182 -25.44 -0.23 -2.00
CA ALA A 182 -25.14 -0.61 -0.62
C ALA A 182 -23.66 -0.44 -0.27
N THR A 183 -22.77 -0.77 -1.21
CA THR A 183 -21.32 -0.56 -1.03
C THR A 183 -21.00 0.93 -0.92
N ASN A 184 -21.56 1.76 -1.80
CA ASN A 184 -21.37 3.21 -1.78
C ASN A 184 -22.00 3.86 -0.53
N GLU A 185 -23.15 3.36 -0.07
CA GLU A 185 -23.77 3.78 1.19
C GLU A 185 -22.84 3.51 2.37
N LEU A 186 -22.26 2.30 2.49
CA LEU A 186 -21.30 2.00 3.55
C LEU A 186 -20.06 2.89 3.48
N MET A 187 -19.49 3.11 2.29
CA MET A 187 -18.29 3.93 2.12
C MET A 187 -18.50 5.37 2.62
N LYS A 188 -19.70 5.92 2.45
CA LYS A 188 -20.03 7.31 2.81
C LYS A 188 -20.69 7.44 4.17
N ASN A 189 -21.09 6.33 4.80
CA ASN A 189 -21.84 6.37 6.04
C ASN A 189 -21.05 7.07 7.16
N GLU A 190 -21.72 7.94 7.92
CA GLU A 190 -21.10 8.70 9.02
C GLU A 190 -20.45 7.81 10.09
N ASN A 191 -21.02 6.62 10.32
CA ASN A 191 -20.57 5.67 11.34
C ASN A 191 -19.27 4.94 10.95
N VAL A 192 -18.96 4.83 9.66
CA VAL A 192 -17.72 4.21 9.17
C VAL A 192 -16.57 5.22 9.32
N SER A 193 -15.51 4.78 9.99
CA SER A 193 -14.35 5.61 10.36
C SER A 193 -13.16 5.41 9.42
N LEU A 194 -13.00 4.21 8.86
CA LEU A 194 -11.90 3.84 7.97
C LEU A 194 -12.36 2.80 6.95
N ILE A 195 -11.87 2.89 5.71
CA ILE A 195 -12.10 1.89 4.66
C ILE A 195 -10.81 1.15 4.37
N ILE A 196 -10.82 -0.19 4.39
CA ILE A 196 -9.73 -1.02 3.88
C ILE A 196 -10.17 -1.61 2.54
N ALA A 197 -9.69 -1.02 1.45
CA ALA A 197 -10.10 -1.31 0.09
C ALA A 197 -9.14 -2.29 -0.61
N THR A 198 -9.45 -3.59 -0.53
CA THR A 198 -8.72 -4.64 -1.26
C THR A 198 -9.54 -5.06 -2.47
N GLY A 199 -9.22 -4.51 -3.63
CA GLY A 199 -9.95 -4.75 -4.87
C GLY A 199 -9.27 -4.07 -6.05
N GLY A 200 -9.92 -4.11 -7.22
CA GLY A 200 -9.37 -3.48 -8.42
C GLY A 200 -9.32 -1.94 -8.35
N PRO A 201 -8.60 -1.28 -9.28
CA PRO A 201 -8.35 0.17 -9.25
C PRO A 201 -9.61 1.04 -9.14
N GLY A 202 -10.70 0.65 -9.80
CA GLY A 202 -11.98 1.38 -9.73
C GLY A 202 -12.58 1.40 -8.32
N MET A 203 -12.48 0.29 -7.59
CA MET A 203 -12.97 0.17 -6.22
C MET A 203 -12.11 0.97 -5.23
N VAL A 204 -10.78 0.92 -5.41
CA VAL A 204 -9.84 1.70 -4.60
C VAL A 204 -10.04 3.19 -4.81
N LYS A 205 -10.21 3.64 -6.06
CA LYS A 205 -10.55 5.03 -6.37
C LYS A 205 -11.86 5.45 -5.72
N ALA A 206 -12.89 4.60 -5.74
CA ALA A 206 -14.16 4.88 -5.08
C ALA A 206 -13.99 5.06 -3.55
N ALA A 207 -13.16 4.22 -2.91
CA ALA A 207 -12.86 4.34 -1.48
C ALA A 207 -12.12 5.65 -1.15
N TYR A 208 -11.13 6.06 -1.93
CA TYR A 208 -10.44 7.35 -1.73
C TYR A 208 -11.31 8.57 -2.05
N SER A 209 -12.32 8.41 -2.89
CA SER A 209 -13.31 9.47 -3.22
C SER A 209 -14.52 9.50 -2.28
N SER A 210 -14.56 8.68 -1.23
CA SER A 210 -15.73 8.57 -0.35
C SER A 210 -15.87 9.71 0.67
N GLY A 211 -14.82 10.51 0.86
CA GLY A 211 -14.72 11.48 1.95
C GLY A 211 -14.33 10.86 3.30
N LYS A 212 -13.95 9.58 3.33
CA LYS A 212 -13.41 8.89 4.51
C LYS A 212 -11.93 8.56 4.34
N PRO A 213 -11.15 8.48 5.44
CA PRO A 213 -9.85 7.84 5.41
C PRO A 213 -9.95 6.44 4.78
N ALA A 214 -9.05 6.13 3.86
CA ALA A 214 -9.01 4.86 3.17
C ALA A 214 -7.56 4.33 3.11
N ILE A 215 -7.45 3.01 3.20
CA ILE A 215 -6.24 2.23 2.94
C ILE A 215 -6.54 1.35 1.73
N GLY A 216 -6.05 1.75 0.57
CA GLY A 216 -6.21 1.02 -0.68
C GLY A 216 -4.99 0.22 -1.08
N VAL A 217 -5.19 -0.67 -2.04
CA VAL A 217 -4.13 -1.43 -2.72
C VAL A 217 -4.00 -0.97 -4.17
N GLY A 218 -2.97 -1.44 -4.87
CA GLY A 218 -2.81 -1.27 -6.32
C GLY A 218 -2.91 -2.60 -7.04
N ALA A 219 -2.98 -2.54 -8.37
CA ALA A 219 -2.74 -3.71 -9.21
C ALA A 219 -1.27 -4.14 -9.08
N GLY A 220 -0.99 -5.45 -9.18
CA GLY A 220 0.37 -5.95 -9.24
C GLY A 220 0.84 -6.06 -10.69
N ASN A 221 2.14 -5.87 -10.95
CA ASN A 221 2.75 -6.30 -12.22
C ASN A 221 4.22 -6.68 -12.02
N SER A 222 4.47 -7.61 -11.09
CA SER A 222 5.79 -7.89 -10.54
C SER A 222 6.77 -8.46 -11.58
N PRO A 223 7.85 -7.73 -11.97
CA PRO A 223 8.95 -8.32 -12.70
C PRO A 223 9.88 -9.12 -11.78
N ALA A 224 10.35 -10.27 -12.26
CA ALA A 224 11.34 -11.11 -11.60
C ALA A 224 12.64 -11.11 -12.42
N TYR A 225 13.64 -10.36 -11.95
CA TYR A 225 14.94 -10.29 -12.62
C TYR A 225 15.90 -11.37 -12.08
N ILE A 226 16.45 -12.18 -12.99
CA ILE A 226 17.47 -13.19 -12.70
C ILE A 226 18.81 -12.65 -13.21
N GLU A 227 19.57 -12.06 -12.29
CA GLU A 227 20.87 -11.47 -12.60
C GLU A 227 21.94 -12.55 -12.81
N ARG A 228 23.01 -12.22 -13.55
CA ARG A 228 24.08 -13.17 -13.94
C ARG A 228 24.73 -13.97 -12.80
N THR A 229 24.75 -13.48 -11.56
CA THR A 229 25.31 -14.20 -10.41
C THR A 229 24.29 -15.08 -9.69
N ALA A 230 23.01 -15.03 -10.09
CA ALA A 230 21.96 -15.79 -9.44
C ALA A 230 22.19 -17.30 -9.50
N ASN A 231 21.78 -17.99 -8.43
CA ASN A 231 21.54 -19.42 -8.52
C ASN A 231 20.27 -19.65 -9.34
N VAL A 232 20.43 -19.98 -10.62
CA VAL A 232 19.34 -20.17 -11.58
C VAL A 232 18.35 -21.24 -11.13
N GLU A 233 18.83 -22.39 -10.64
CA GLU A 233 17.95 -23.48 -10.18
C GLU A 233 17.03 -23.03 -9.05
N LYS A 234 17.59 -22.35 -8.04
CA LYS A 234 16.80 -21.79 -6.93
C LYS A 234 15.85 -20.70 -7.43
N ALA A 235 16.32 -19.79 -8.28
CA ALA A 235 15.51 -18.70 -8.80
C ALA A 235 14.27 -19.20 -9.54
N ILE A 236 14.44 -20.18 -10.43
CA ILE A 236 13.34 -20.79 -11.16
C ILE A 236 12.38 -21.53 -10.23
N ARG A 237 12.90 -22.25 -9.24
CA ARG A 237 12.08 -22.94 -8.24
C ARG A 237 11.18 -21.96 -7.49
N ASP A 238 11.76 -20.86 -7.01
CA ASP A 238 11.05 -19.81 -6.29
C ASP A 238 9.97 -19.16 -7.15
N ILE A 239 10.31 -18.79 -8.40
CA ILE A 239 9.38 -18.14 -9.35
C ILE A 239 8.23 -19.09 -9.71
N ILE A 240 8.50 -20.35 -10.05
CA ILE A 240 7.45 -21.31 -10.41
C ILE A 240 6.56 -21.61 -9.21
N SER A 241 7.13 -21.83 -8.02
CA SER A 241 6.37 -22.05 -6.80
C SER A 241 5.47 -20.86 -6.45
N SER A 242 5.96 -19.63 -6.63
CA SER A 242 5.18 -18.42 -6.40
C SER A 242 4.09 -18.20 -7.45
N LYS A 243 4.41 -18.36 -8.73
CA LYS A 243 3.48 -18.14 -9.83
C LYS A 243 2.37 -19.19 -9.90
N SER A 244 2.69 -20.44 -9.59
CA SER A 244 1.73 -21.55 -9.62
C SER A 244 0.89 -21.66 -8.34
N PHE A 245 1.27 -20.96 -7.26
CA PHE A 245 0.50 -20.90 -6.02
C PHE A 245 -0.86 -20.25 -6.23
N ASP A 246 -1.91 -21.00 -5.91
CA ASP A 246 -3.32 -20.69 -6.15
C ASP A 246 -3.59 -20.26 -7.60
N TYR A 247 -2.82 -20.81 -8.55
CA TYR A 247 -2.83 -20.44 -9.96
C TYR A 247 -2.59 -18.94 -10.23
N GLY A 248 -1.75 -18.28 -9.44
CA GLY A 248 -1.29 -16.91 -9.69
C GLY A 248 -2.30 -15.83 -9.31
N THR A 249 -3.22 -16.12 -8.37
CA THR A 249 -4.25 -15.18 -7.90
C THR A 249 -3.74 -14.11 -6.93
N ILE A 250 -2.53 -14.28 -6.39
CA ILE A 250 -1.88 -13.29 -5.52
C ILE A 250 -1.26 -12.18 -6.39
N CYS A 251 -1.59 -10.93 -6.10
CA CYS A 251 -1.12 -9.75 -6.85
C CYS A 251 0.41 -9.57 -6.81
N ALA A 252 1.08 -10.05 -5.76
CA ALA A 252 2.54 -10.04 -5.66
C ALA A 252 3.23 -11.11 -6.53
N SER A 253 2.48 -12.03 -7.15
CA SER A 253 3.02 -13.06 -8.04
C SER A 253 3.69 -12.46 -9.27
N GLU A 254 4.72 -13.15 -9.76
CA GLU A 254 5.48 -12.77 -10.94
C GLU A 254 4.57 -12.64 -12.16
N GLN A 255 4.76 -11.58 -12.91
CA GLN A 255 4.10 -11.36 -14.19
C GLN A 255 5.08 -11.50 -15.35
N SER A 256 6.37 -11.33 -15.11
CA SER A 256 7.43 -11.47 -16.09
C SER A 256 8.70 -12.02 -15.46
N ILE A 257 9.48 -12.74 -16.27
CA ILE A 257 10.85 -13.12 -15.98
C ILE A 257 11.74 -12.29 -16.90
N ILE A 258 12.79 -11.70 -16.32
CA ILE A 258 13.83 -10.97 -17.04
C ILE A 258 15.14 -11.72 -16.79
N CYS A 259 15.86 -12.08 -17.85
CA CYS A 259 17.19 -12.68 -17.77
C CYS A 259 18.17 -11.95 -18.68
N GLU A 260 19.46 -12.15 -18.46
CA GLU A 260 20.51 -11.58 -19.30
C GLU A 260 20.87 -12.53 -20.45
N GLU A 261 21.39 -11.99 -21.55
CA GLU A 261 21.90 -12.78 -22.67
C GLU A 261 22.91 -13.85 -22.20
N CYS A 262 23.76 -13.53 -21.21
CA CYS A 262 24.77 -14.45 -20.71
C CYS A 262 24.22 -15.62 -19.88
N ASN A 263 23.01 -15.52 -19.33
CA ASN A 263 22.36 -16.58 -18.56
C ASN A 263 21.06 -17.12 -19.19
N HIS A 264 20.69 -16.63 -20.38
CA HIS A 264 19.47 -16.99 -21.11
C HIS A 264 19.28 -18.50 -21.25
N ASP A 265 20.26 -19.22 -21.79
CA ASP A 265 20.11 -20.64 -22.11
C ASP A 265 19.92 -21.47 -20.83
N ALA A 266 20.72 -21.21 -19.80
CA ALA A 266 20.58 -21.86 -18.50
C ALA A 266 19.20 -21.60 -17.86
N VAL A 267 18.69 -20.37 -17.96
CA VAL A 267 17.37 -19.98 -17.44
C VAL A 267 16.25 -20.70 -18.22
N VAL A 268 16.33 -20.73 -19.55
CA VAL A 268 15.33 -21.40 -20.41
C VAL A 268 15.29 -22.90 -20.18
N GLU A 269 16.46 -23.55 -20.10
CA GLU A 269 16.58 -24.98 -19.82
C GLU A 269 16.00 -25.33 -18.46
N GLU A 270 16.34 -24.57 -17.42
CA GLU A 270 15.87 -24.83 -16.07
C GLU A 270 14.36 -24.55 -15.91
N LEU A 271 13.83 -23.53 -16.59
CA LEU A 271 12.38 -23.28 -16.67
C LEU A 271 11.64 -24.49 -17.24
N LYS A 272 12.12 -25.04 -18.37
CA LYS A 272 11.51 -26.22 -19.00
C LYS A 272 11.55 -27.42 -18.05
N LYS A 273 12.71 -27.68 -17.44
CA LYS A 273 12.92 -28.78 -16.50
C LYS A 273 11.99 -28.73 -15.29
N GLN A 274 11.63 -27.54 -14.81
CA GLN A 274 10.76 -27.37 -13.64
C GLN A 274 9.26 -27.17 -13.97
N GLY A 275 8.85 -27.39 -15.22
CA GLY A 275 7.44 -27.38 -15.65
C GLY A 275 6.98 -26.08 -16.33
N GLY A 276 7.90 -25.31 -16.91
CA GLY A 276 7.60 -24.17 -17.76
C GLY A 276 7.44 -24.58 -19.23
N TYR A 277 6.31 -24.23 -19.84
CA TYR A 277 6.08 -24.45 -21.28
C TYR A 277 6.29 -23.14 -22.05
N PHE A 278 7.30 -23.10 -22.90
CA PHE A 278 7.54 -21.97 -23.81
C PHE A 278 6.60 -22.07 -25.01
N MET A 279 5.61 -21.18 -25.05
CA MET A 279 4.66 -21.07 -26.15
C MET A 279 5.34 -20.53 -27.41
N THR A 280 4.88 -21.01 -28.55
CA THR A 280 5.16 -20.40 -29.86
C THR A 280 4.51 -19.00 -29.95
N ALA A 281 4.89 -18.22 -30.96
CA ALA A 281 4.28 -16.91 -31.21
C ALA A 281 2.77 -17.02 -31.46
N GLU A 282 2.34 -18.05 -32.20
CA GLU A 282 0.92 -18.30 -32.49
C GLU A 282 0.13 -18.70 -31.24
N GLU A 283 0.65 -19.64 -30.43
CA GLU A 283 0.03 -20.01 -29.15
C GLU A 283 -0.03 -18.81 -28.19
N THR A 284 1.03 -18.01 -28.13
CA THR A 284 1.09 -16.79 -27.32
C THR A 284 -0.01 -15.82 -27.74
N GLU A 285 -0.20 -15.57 -29.05
CA GLU A 285 -1.26 -14.70 -29.54
C GLU A 285 -2.66 -15.23 -29.18
N LYS A 286 -2.90 -16.54 -29.33
CA LYS A 286 -4.18 -17.17 -28.95
C LYS A 286 -4.45 -17.03 -27.45
N VAL A 287 -3.45 -17.29 -26.60
CA VAL A 287 -3.57 -17.11 -25.14
C VAL A 287 -3.84 -15.64 -24.79
N CYS A 288 -3.13 -14.69 -25.40
CA CYS A 288 -3.34 -13.26 -25.13
C CYS A 288 -4.76 -12.81 -25.47
N LYS A 289 -5.33 -13.28 -26.60
CA LYS A 289 -6.73 -13.00 -27.00
C LYS A 289 -7.75 -13.54 -26.00
N LEU A 290 -7.42 -14.59 -25.25
CA LEU A 290 -8.28 -15.11 -24.18
C LEU A 290 -8.16 -14.32 -22.89
N LEU A 291 -6.91 -14.03 -22.48
CA LEU A 291 -6.61 -13.39 -21.20
C LEU A 291 -7.05 -11.93 -21.14
N PHE A 292 -7.07 -11.23 -22.28
CA PHE A 292 -7.36 -9.80 -22.31
C PHE A 292 -8.55 -9.46 -23.21
N LYS A 293 -9.33 -8.48 -22.77
CA LYS A 293 -10.44 -7.84 -23.47
C LYS A 293 -10.06 -6.38 -23.71
N ASN A 294 -10.48 -5.84 -24.86
CA ASN A 294 -10.32 -4.42 -25.19
C ASN A 294 -8.89 -3.89 -24.92
N GLY A 295 -7.87 -4.57 -25.45
CA GLY A 295 -6.47 -4.27 -25.18
C GLY A 295 -5.93 -5.08 -24.00
N HIS A 296 -5.88 -4.47 -22.82
CA HIS A 296 -5.19 -5.01 -21.62
C HIS A 296 -6.12 -5.32 -20.44
N THR A 297 -7.45 -5.21 -20.61
CA THR A 297 -8.38 -5.47 -19.50
C THR A 297 -8.51 -6.97 -19.28
N MET A 298 -8.16 -7.45 -18.10
CA MET A 298 -8.16 -8.89 -17.79
C MET A 298 -9.55 -9.53 -17.94
N ASN A 299 -9.57 -10.72 -18.52
CA ASN A 299 -10.75 -11.56 -18.65
C ASN A 299 -10.92 -12.44 -17.41
N ALA A 300 -11.84 -12.07 -16.52
CA ALA A 300 -12.13 -12.79 -15.28
C ALA A 300 -12.38 -14.30 -15.42
N LYS A 301 -12.77 -14.80 -16.61
CA LYS A 301 -12.96 -16.24 -16.85
C LYS A 301 -11.67 -17.06 -16.70
N PHE A 302 -10.51 -16.46 -16.98
CA PHE A 302 -9.20 -17.11 -17.00
C PHE A 302 -8.31 -16.75 -15.81
N VAL A 303 -8.82 -15.94 -14.88
CA VAL A 303 -8.15 -15.64 -13.60
C VAL A 303 -8.07 -16.92 -12.77
N GLY A 304 -6.90 -17.19 -12.18
CA GLY A 304 -6.70 -18.34 -11.30
C GLY A 304 -7.02 -19.68 -11.95
N ARG A 305 -6.77 -19.84 -13.26
CA ARG A 305 -6.94 -21.12 -13.96
C ARG A 305 -5.59 -21.81 -14.16
N SER A 306 -5.63 -23.14 -14.24
CA SER A 306 -4.44 -23.95 -14.52
C SER A 306 -3.92 -23.67 -15.94
N PRO A 307 -2.62 -23.92 -16.22
CA PRO A 307 -2.08 -23.76 -17.57
C PRO A 307 -2.76 -24.69 -18.57
N GLN A 308 -3.19 -25.90 -18.16
CA GLN A 308 -3.94 -26.84 -19.00
C GLN A 308 -5.28 -26.25 -19.46
N VAL A 309 -6.04 -25.65 -18.54
CA VAL A 309 -7.34 -25.02 -18.88
C VAL A 309 -7.15 -23.87 -19.86
N ILE A 310 -6.10 -23.07 -19.68
CA ILE A 310 -5.79 -21.93 -20.56
C ILE A 310 -5.34 -22.41 -21.94
N ALA A 311 -4.43 -23.39 -21.99
CA ALA A 311 -3.96 -23.98 -23.24
C ALA A 311 -5.11 -24.60 -24.04
N ASN A 312 -5.94 -25.42 -23.40
CA ASN A 312 -7.09 -26.07 -24.03
C ASN A 312 -8.07 -25.05 -24.59
N ALA A 313 -8.36 -23.98 -23.85
CA ALA A 313 -9.20 -22.89 -24.32
C ALA A 313 -8.57 -22.12 -25.49
N ALA A 314 -7.25 -22.08 -25.57
CA ALA A 314 -6.48 -21.47 -26.68
C ALA A 314 -6.32 -22.41 -27.87
N GLY A 315 -6.83 -23.65 -27.81
CA GLY A 315 -6.83 -24.59 -28.91
C GLY A 315 -5.55 -25.42 -29.05
N PHE A 316 -4.75 -25.55 -27.98
CA PHE A 316 -3.63 -26.48 -27.91
C PHE A 316 -3.63 -27.22 -26.56
N THR A 317 -2.77 -28.22 -26.41
CA THR A 317 -2.71 -29.04 -25.18
C THR A 317 -1.29 -29.02 -24.62
N VAL A 318 -1.18 -29.06 -23.30
CA VAL A 318 0.09 -29.22 -22.58
C VAL A 318 -0.07 -30.38 -21.59
N SER A 319 1.04 -31.02 -21.22
CA SER A 319 1.02 -32.12 -20.26
C SER A 319 0.65 -31.66 -18.84
N GLU A 320 0.22 -32.60 -18.00
CA GLU A 320 -0.25 -32.32 -16.63
C GLU A 320 0.85 -31.82 -15.69
N ASP A 321 2.12 -32.12 -16.00
CA ASP A 321 3.29 -31.64 -15.24
C ASP A 321 3.63 -30.17 -15.51
N ILE A 322 3.06 -29.56 -16.54
CA ILE A 322 3.24 -28.13 -16.83
C ILE A 322 2.56 -27.29 -15.75
N LYS A 323 3.32 -26.37 -15.17
CA LYS A 323 2.89 -25.47 -14.08
C LYS A 323 2.66 -24.05 -14.55
N VAL A 324 3.39 -23.59 -15.57
CA VAL A 324 3.29 -22.24 -16.12
C VAL A 324 3.44 -22.22 -17.64
N LEU A 325 2.72 -21.31 -18.30
CA LEU A 325 2.89 -20.99 -19.71
C LEU A 325 3.76 -19.73 -19.86
N ILE A 326 4.72 -19.75 -20.78
CA ILE A 326 5.72 -18.70 -20.92
C ILE A 326 5.70 -18.17 -22.35
N GLY A 327 5.47 -16.87 -22.52
CA GLY A 327 5.50 -16.21 -23.82
C GLY A 327 6.62 -15.18 -23.89
N LYS A 328 7.46 -15.24 -24.93
CA LYS A 328 8.51 -14.24 -25.16
C LYS A 328 7.89 -12.88 -25.50
N GLN A 329 8.50 -11.79 -25.02
CA GLN A 329 8.07 -10.41 -25.29
C GLN A 329 9.29 -9.56 -25.65
N ASN A 330 9.07 -8.54 -26.49
CA ASN A 330 10.14 -7.65 -26.99
C ASN A 330 9.93 -6.19 -26.55
N GLY A 331 8.97 -5.91 -25.66
CA GLY A 331 8.70 -4.57 -25.15
C GLY A 331 7.51 -4.54 -24.19
N VAL A 332 7.12 -3.34 -23.78
CA VAL A 332 6.01 -3.10 -22.84
C VAL A 332 4.86 -2.36 -23.54
N GLY A 333 3.62 -2.68 -23.17
CA GLY A 333 2.42 -1.97 -23.64
C GLY A 333 1.78 -2.58 -24.89
N ASN A 334 1.29 -1.71 -25.78
CA ASN A 334 0.55 -2.14 -26.98
C ASN A 334 1.41 -3.03 -27.87
N GLY A 335 0.83 -4.13 -28.36
CA GLY A 335 1.55 -5.18 -29.11
C GLY A 335 2.29 -6.19 -28.23
N ASN A 336 2.48 -5.90 -26.93
CA ASN A 336 3.10 -6.79 -25.95
C ASN A 336 2.13 -7.07 -24.77
N PRO A 337 0.98 -7.72 -25.00
CA PRO A 337 -0.07 -7.88 -24.00
C PRO A 337 0.38 -8.64 -22.74
N LEU A 338 1.37 -9.54 -22.82
CA LEU A 338 1.87 -10.22 -21.62
C LEU A 338 2.67 -9.30 -20.69
N SER A 339 2.97 -8.06 -21.10
CA SER A 339 3.57 -7.04 -20.23
C SER A 339 2.64 -6.51 -19.12
N PHE A 340 1.33 -6.78 -19.19
CA PHE A 340 0.35 -6.38 -18.17
C PHE A 340 0.08 -7.46 -17.12
N GLU A 341 -0.68 -7.12 -16.07
CA GLU A 341 -1.14 -8.05 -15.03
C GLU A 341 -2.06 -9.13 -15.61
N LYS A 342 -1.82 -10.40 -15.24
CA LYS A 342 -2.56 -11.55 -15.78
C LYS A 342 -3.35 -12.37 -14.74
N LEU A 343 -3.01 -12.25 -13.44
CA LEU A 343 -3.53 -13.06 -12.31
C LEU A 343 -3.84 -14.53 -12.67
N THR A 344 -2.88 -15.18 -13.32
CA THR A 344 -3.02 -16.53 -13.89
C THR A 344 -1.66 -17.22 -13.95
N THR A 345 -1.55 -18.44 -14.46
CA THR A 345 -0.28 -19.20 -14.58
C THR A 345 0.54 -18.86 -15.83
N VAL A 346 0.37 -17.67 -16.40
CA VAL A 346 1.06 -17.22 -17.62
C VAL A 346 2.09 -16.14 -17.26
N LEU A 347 3.31 -16.27 -17.79
CA LEU A 347 4.43 -15.35 -17.61
C LEU A 347 4.91 -14.79 -18.95
N ALA A 348 5.29 -13.51 -18.94
CA ALA A 348 6.13 -12.95 -19.98
C ALA A 348 7.60 -13.36 -19.74
N PHE A 349 8.37 -13.49 -20.80
CA PHE A 349 9.80 -13.75 -20.75
C PHE A 349 10.57 -12.72 -21.58
N TYR A 350 11.54 -12.08 -20.97
CA TYR A 350 12.40 -11.07 -21.58
C TYR A 350 13.86 -11.47 -21.45
N THR A 351 14.64 -11.09 -22.47
CA THR A 351 16.10 -11.23 -22.49
C THR A 351 16.68 -9.84 -22.72
N VAL A 352 17.59 -9.44 -21.85
CA VAL A 352 18.25 -8.13 -21.87
C VAL A 352 19.77 -8.32 -21.91
N LYS A 353 20.54 -7.31 -22.30
CA LYS A 353 21.99 -7.42 -22.40
C LYS A 353 22.68 -7.49 -21.05
N ASP A 354 22.22 -6.67 -20.11
CA ASP A 354 22.81 -6.51 -18.80
C ASP A 354 21.81 -5.99 -17.76
N TRP A 355 22.30 -5.77 -16.54
CA TRP A 355 21.50 -5.29 -15.43
C TRP A 355 20.98 -3.86 -15.62
N HIS A 356 21.61 -3.02 -16.45
CA HIS A 356 21.12 -1.67 -16.72
C HIS A 356 19.84 -1.72 -17.56
N GLU A 357 19.82 -2.52 -18.61
CA GLU A 357 18.62 -2.74 -19.42
C GLU A 357 17.53 -3.46 -18.61
N ALA A 358 17.91 -4.40 -17.73
CA ALA A 358 16.97 -4.99 -16.77
C ALA A 358 16.33 -3.93 -15.85
N CYS A 359 17.07 -2.89 -15.44
CA CYS A 359 16.55 -1.80 -14.62
C CYS A 359 15.49 -1.00 -15.36
N GLU A 360 15.80 -0.58 -16.59
CA GLU A 360 14.90 0.22 -17.43
C GLU A 360 13.61 -0.55 -17.71
N LEU A 361 13.74 -1.80 -18.17
CA LEU A 361 12.59 -2.68 -18.42
C LEU A 361 11.75 -2.92 -17.17
N SER A 362 12.38 -3.11 -16.01
CA SER A 362 11.66 -3.27 -14.74
C SER A 362 10.85 -2.02 -14.40
N ILE A 363 11.38 -0.82 -14.63
CA ILE A 363 10.66 0.45 -14.40
C ILE A 363 9.46 0.56 -15.33
N GLU A 364 9.61 0.21 -16.60
CA GLU A 364 8.52 0.23 -17.59
C GLU A 364 7.40 -0.76 -17.22
N LEU A 365 7.75 -2.01 -16.88
CA LEU A 365 6.79 -3.02 -16.45
C LEU A 365 6.06 -2.58 -15.17
N LEU A 366 6.80 -2.00 -14.21
CA LEU A 366 6.23 -1.49 -12.98
C LEU A 366 5.25 -0.34 -13.21
N GLN A 367 5.25 0.38 -14.33
CA GLN A 367 4.21 1.38 -14.59
C GLN A 367 2.79 0.77 -14.59
N ASN A 368 2.67 -0.52 -14.93
CA ASN A 368 1.41 -1.26 -14.89
C ASN A 368 1.11 -1.91 -13.53
N GLY A 369 1.97 -1.72 -12.52
CA GLY A 369 1.86 -2.28 -11.17
C GLY A 369 2.59 -1.44 -10.12
N ILE A 370 2.53 -0.12 -10.29
CA ILE A 370 3.47 0.81 -9.64
C ILE A 370 3.30 0.81 -8.12
N GLY A 371 4.41 0.82 -7.42
CA GLY A 371 4.45 0.77 -5.96
C GLY A 371 4.12 -0.59 -5.36
N HIS A 372 3.79 -1.62 -6.15
CA HIS A 372 3.40 -2.92 -5.62
C HIS A 372 4.59 -3.80 -5.22
N THR A 373 5.10 -4.63 -6.13
CA THR A 373 6.14 -5.63 -5.83
C THR A 373 7.06 -5.80 -7.03
N MET A 374 8.33 -6.11 -6.76
CA MET A 374 9.22 -6.75 -7.73
C MET A 374 10.10 -7.79 -7.03
N SER A 375 10.65 -8.74 -7.78
CA SER A 375 11.65 -9.68 -7.27
C SER A 375 12.96 -9.62 -8.05
N ILE A 376 14.06 -9.86 -7.35
CA ILE A 376 15.39 -10.01 -7.91
C ILE A 376 16.05 -11.25 -7.34
N HIS A 377 16.68 -12.02 -8.20
CA HIS A 377 17.53 -13.15 -7.85
C HIS A 377 18.96 -12.78 -8.22
N THR A 378 19.85 -12.74 -7.23
CA THR A 378 21.26 -12.35 -7.39
C THR A 378 22.07 -12.82 -6.17
N GLN A 379 23.38 -12.96 -6.30
CA GLN A 379 24.31 -13.13 -5.17
C GLN A 379 25.11 -11.85 -4.90
N ASN A 380 24.76 -10.73 -5.56
CA ASN A 380 25.44 -9.46 -5.46
C ASN A 380 24.58 -8.42 -4.73
N ASP A 381 25.00 -8.04 -3.52
CA ASP A 381 24.28 -7.07 -2.68
C ASP A 381 24.30 -5.64 -3.27
N ASP A 382 25.33 -5.27 -4.03
CA ASP A 382 25.37 -3.95 -4.68
C ASP A 382 24.25 -3.84 -5.74
N ILE A 383 24.01 -4.93 -6.47
CA ILE A 383 22.90 -5.00 -7.43
C ILE A 383 21.56 -4.94 -6.70
N VAL A 384 21.43 -5.58 -5.53
CA VAL A 384 20.22 -5.43 -4.71
C VAL A 384 19.95 -3.95 -4.41
N MET A 385 20.98 -3.19 -4.03
CA MET A 385 20.82 -1.76 -3.71
C MET A 385 20.55 -0.90 -4.95
N GLU A 386 21.07 -1.27 -6.12
CA GLU A 386 20.68 -0.61 -7.38
C GLU A 386 19.21 -0.87 -7.72
N PHE A 387 18.72 -2.08 -7.46
CA PHE A 387 17.31 -2.44 -7.63
C PHE A 387 16.39 -1.93 -6.52
N ALA A 388 16.90 -1.61 -5.34
CA ALA A 388 16.15 -0.98 -4.26
C ALA A 388 15.55 0.39 -4.64
N LYS A 389 16.10 1.05 -5.66
CA LYS A 389 15.66 2.37 -6.15
C LYS A 389 14.38 2.33 -7.01
N LYS A 390 13.89 1.14 -7.37
CA LYS A 390 12.74 0.98 -8.28
C LYS A 390 11.43 1.34 -7.56
N PRO A 391 10.40 1.80 -8.29
CA PRO A 391 9.14 2.27 -7.70
C PRO A 391 8.25 1.09 -7.28
N ALA A 392 8.69 0.29 -6.31
CA ALA A 392 7.96 -0.82 -5.72
C ALA A 392 8.13 -0.79 -4.19
N SER A 393 7.04 -0.96 -3.43
CA SER A 393 7.12 -0.94 -1.97
C SER A 393 7.71 -2.21 -1.38
N ARG A 394 7.71 -3.31 -2.14
CA ARG A 394 8.29 -4.60 -1.76
C ARG A 394 9.27 -5.05 -2.84
N ILE A 395 10.56 -5.04 -2.51
CA ILE A 395 11.63 -5.51 -3.39
C ILE A 395 12.16 -6.79 -2.75
N LEU A 396 11.84 -7.91 -3.39
CA LEU A 396 12.04 -9.24 -2.83
C LEU A 396 13.31 -9.85 -3.39
N VAL A 397 14.22 -10.28 -2.50
CA VAL A 397 15.53 -10.81 -2.90
C VAL A 397 15.55 -12.32 -2.69
N ASN A 398 15.88 -13.08 -3.74
CA ASN A 398 16.07 -14.53 -3.70
C ASN A 398 14.89 -15.32 -3.09
N THR A 399 13.65 -14.89 -3.36
CA THR A 399 12.40 -15.55 -2.91
C THR A 399 11.29 -15.32 -3.93
N GLY A 400 10.29 -16.20 -3.93
CA GLY A 400 9.09 -16.05 -4.76
C GLY A 400 8.20 -14.87 -4.33
N GLY A 401 7.57 -14.22 -5.31
CA GLY A 401 6.78 -13.00 -5.16
C GLY A 401 5.53 -13.14 -4.28
N SER A 402 4.74 -14.19 -4.48
CA SER A 402 3.50 -14.45 -3.75
C SER A 402 3.76 -14.62 -2.25
N GLN A 403 4.63 -15.57 -1.89
CA GLN A 403 4.97 -15.86 -0.49
C GLN A 403 5.81 -14.74 0.12
N GLY A 404 6.73 -14.16 -0.66
CA GLY A 404 7.61 -13.10 -0.17
C GLY A 404 6.84 -11.82 0.12
N GLY A 405 6.02 -11.36 -0.83
CA GLY A 405 5.26 -10.11 -0.71
C GLY A 405 4.15 -10.16 0.34
N THR A 406 3.56 -11.34 0.57
CA THR A 406 2.55 -11.53 1.63
C THR A 406 3.17 -11.74 3.00
N GLY A 407 4.49 -11.84 3.13
CA GLY A 407 5.19 -12.03 4.41
C GLY A 407 5.24 -13.49 4.90
N ALA A 408 4.96 -14.46 4.04
CA ALA A 408 5.03 -15.88 4.38
C ALA A 408 6.46 -16.44 4.35
N SER A 409 7.33 -15.90 3.48
CA SER A 409 8.73 -16.35 3.32
C SER A 409 9.76 -15.26 3.59
N THR A 410 9.35 -14.09 4.08
CA THR A 410 10.24 -12.94 4.34
C THR A 410 9.96 -12.35 5.73
N GLY A 411 10.78 -11.38 6.14
CA GLY A 411 10.55 -10.61 7.36
C GLY A 411 9.40 -9.58 7.26
N LEU A 412 8.69 -9.50 6.13
CA LEU A 412 7.52 -8.65 6.00
C LEU A 412 6.38 -9.19 6.87
N LYS A 413 5.51 -8.29 7.33
CA LYS A 413 4.35 -8.69 8.13
C LYS A 413 3.35 -9.48 7.27
N PRO A 414 2.84 -10.63 7.74
CA PRO A 414 1.78 -11.38 7.08
C PRO A 414 0.58 -10.50 6.74
N ALA A 415 0.21 -10.38 5.46
CA ALA A 415 -0.94 -9.56 5.06
C ALA A 415 -1.58 -9.96 3.73
N PHE A 416 -2.89 -9.71 3.64
CA PHE A 416 -3.68 -9.79 2.40
C PHE A 416 -4.17 -8.41 1.93
N THR A 417 -3.56 -7.34 2.44
CA THR A 417 -3.74 -5.97 1.97
C THR A 417 -2.36 -5.34 1.89
N LEU A 418 -1.87 -5.15 0.67
CA LEU A 418 -0.51 -4.70 0.38
C LEU A 418 -0.58 -3.27 -0.16
N GLY A 419 -0.20 -2.30 0.67
CA GLY A 419 -0.21 -0.89 0.29
C GLY A 419 0.78 -0.60 -0.82
N CYS A 420 0.42 0.23 -1.79
CA CYS A 420 1.29 0.55 -2.94
C CYS A 420 1.95 1.93 -2.85
N GLY A 421 1.87 2.58 -1.69
CA GLY A 421 2.39 3.92 -1.46
C GLY A 421 1.72 4.96 -2.35
N THR A 422 2.25 6.18 -2.30
CA THR A 422 1.72 7.32 -3.06
C THR A 422 1.83 7.12 -4.58
N TRP A 423 2.81 6.34 -5.05
CA TRP A 423 2.95 6.00 -6.47
C TRP A 423 1.73 5.24 -7.00
N GLY A 424 1.23 4.26 -6.22
CA GLY A 424 0.03 3.49 -6.54
C GLY A 424 -1.28 4.15 -6.11
N GLY A 425 -1.25 5.41 -5.65
CA GLY A 425 -2.43 6.12 -5.13
C GLY A 425 -2.94 5.58 -3.78
N SER A 426 -2.09 4.88 -3.03
CA SER A 426 -2.39 4.39 -1.68
C SER A 426 -1.79 5.31 -0.60
N SER A 427 -2.41 5.32 0.57
CA SER A 427 -1.99 6.06 1.76
C SER A 427 -0.89 5.35 2.54
N VAL A 428 -0.63 4.07 2.26
CA VAL A 428 0.39 3.25 2.91
C VAL A 428 1.14 2.44 1.86
N SER A 429 2.41 2.12 2.15
CA SER A 429 3.28 1.28 1.33
C SER A 429 3.49 -0.11 1.95
N GLU A 430 3.16 -0.24 3.21
CA GLU A 430 3.40 -1.38 4.07
C GLU A 430 2.40 -2.52 3.79
N ASN A 431 2.75 -3.69 4.31
CA ASN A 431 1.78 -4.74 4.56
C ASN A 431 0.88 -4.28 5.72
N VAL A 432 -0.44 -4.18 5.49
CA VAL A 432 -1.35 -3.62 6.50
C VAL A 432 -1.43 -4.55 7.71
N THR A 433 -1.43 -3.95 8.91
CA THR A 433 -1.39 -4.61 10.23
C THR A 433 -2.30 -3.86 11.22
N PRO A 434 -2.49 -4.35 12.46
CA PRO A 434 -3.24 -3.62 13.49
C PRO A 434 -2.74 -2.20 13.79
N GLU A 435 -1.44 -1.91 13.58
CA GLU A 435 -0.87 -0.56 13.78
C GLU A 435 -1.49 0.49 12.85
N HIS A 436 -1.96 0.08 11.68
CA HIS A 436 -2.62 0.95 10.72
C HIS A 436 -4.09 1.24 11.09
N LEU A 437 -4.61 0.52 12.08
CA LEU A 437 -6.01 0.54 12.52
C LEU A 437 -6.17 1.18 13.91
N ILE A 438 -5.15 1.91 14.36
CA ILE A 438 -5.18 2.71 15.59
C ILE A 438 -4.81 4.16 15.28
N ASN A 439 -5.40 5.08 16.04
CA ASN A 439 -4.89 6.43 16.19
C ASN A 439 -3.82 6.44 17.28
N LYS A 440 -2.74 7.20 17.06
CA LYS A 440 -1.69 7.44 18.06
C LYS A 440 -1.92 8.80 18.72
N LYS A 441 -2.52 8.78 19.92
CA LYS A 441 -2.69 9.97 20.76
C LYS A 441 -1.39 10.27 21.49
N ARG A 442 -0.88 11.50 21.39
CA ARG A 442 0.39 11.90 22.01
C ARG A 442 0.16 12.79 23.22
N VAL A 443 0.68 12.37 24.36
CA VAL A 443 0.79 13.20 25.57
C VAL A 443 2.21 13.76 25.59
N ALA A 444 2.36 15.08 25.40
CA ALA A 444 3.65 15.76 25.36
C ALA A 444 3.74 16.79 26.48
N TYR A 445 4.84 16.77 27.24
CA TYR A 445 5.07 17.73 28.32
C TYR A 445 5.90 18.93 27.83
N GLY A 446 5.64 20.11 28.40
CA GLY A 446 6.43 21.30 28.11
C GLY A 446 7.91 21.12 28.47
N LEU A 447 8.80 21.25 27.48
CA LEU A 447 10.26 21.17 27.68
C LEU A 447 10.93 22.55 27.80
N LYS A 448 10.29 23.58 27.25
CA LYS A 448 10.77 24.95 27.22
C LYS A 448 9.66 25.88 27.69
N ASP A 449 10.04 27.02 28.26
CA ASP A 449 9.08 28.08 28.62
C ASP A 449 8.68 28.87 27.37
N CYS A 450 7.38 28.87 27.07
CA CYS A 450 6.79 29.59 25.94
C CYS A 450 7.10 31.09 25.96
N ALA A 451 7.23 31.71 27.14
CA ALA A 451 7.48 33.14 27.30
C ALA A 451 8.88 33.57 26.84
N THR A 452 9.83 32.63 26.83
CA THR A 452 11.25 32.92 26.58
C THR A 452 11.78 32.21 25.33
N LEU A 453 10.94 31.52 24.55
CA LEU A 453 11.35 30.76 23.37
C LEU A 453 12.23 31.57 22.41
N VAL A 454 11.79 32.78 22.07
CA VAL A 454 12.51 33.66 21.13
C VAL A 454 13.81 34.19 21.70
N GLN A 455 13.82 34.56 22.99
CA GLN A 455 15.02 35.06 23.66
C GLN A 455 16.09 33.98 23.82
N ASN A 456 15.65 32.73 24.00
CA ASN A 456 16.50 31.57 24.24
C ASN A 456 16.84 30.80 22.96
N ASP A 457 16.43 31.28 21.78
CA ASP A 457 16.79 30.67 20.50
C ASP A 457 17.95 31.45 19.85
N PRO A 458 19.20 30.99 20.01
CA PRO A 458 20.37 31.67 19.44
C PRO A 458 20.41 31.58 17.91
N THR A 459 19.59 30.71 17.30
CA THR A 459 19.50 30.55 15.85
C THR A 459 18.44 31.47 15.24
N PHE A 460 17.59 32.06 16.07
CA PHE A 460 16.54 32.96 15.63
C PHE A 460 17.09 34.34 15.28
N ASN A 461 17.43 34.52 13.99
CA ASN A 461 17.79 35.81 13.44
C ASN A 461 16.54 36.65 13.16
N CYS A 462 16.24 37.61 14.04
CA CYS A 462 15.22 38.62 13.80
C CYS A 462 15.79 39.89 13.15
N ILE A 463 14.96 40.60 12.38
CA ILE A 463 15.28 41.95 11.91
C ILE A 463 15.43 42.83 13.14
N LYS A 464 16.62 43.41 13.33
CA LYS A 464 16.88 44.39 14.41
C LYS A 464 16.16 45.69 14.07
N THR A 465 14.90 45.81 14.46
CA THR A 465 14.21 47.11 14.50
C THR A 465 14.66 47.88 15.75
N ALA A 466 14.69 49.22 15.68
CA ALA A 466 15.19 50.09 16.76
C ALA A 466 14.50 49.85 18.13
N SER A 467 13.33 49.22 18.13
CA SER A 467 12.59 48.79 19.33
C SER A 467 13.20 47.59 20.07
N ASN A 468 13.99 46.74 19.40
CA ASN A 468 14.56 45.53 20.01
C ASN A 468 15.96 45.75 20.63
N CYS A 469 16.54 46.95 20.50
CA CYS A 469 17.88 47.28 21.00
C CYS A 469 17.91 47.91 22.41
N ARG A 470 16.79 47.96 23.15
CA ARG A 470 16.77 48.54 24.52
C ARG A 470 17.40 47.65 25.60
N GLY A 471 18.05 46.55 25.23
CA GLY A 471 18.72 45.61 26.15
C GLY A 471 20.24 45.67 26.18
N VAL A 472 20.91 46.40 25.28
CA VAL A 472 22.39 46.49 25.29
C VAL A 472 22.80 47.77 26.01
N LYS A 473 23.37 47.60 27.20
CA LYS A 473 23.90 48.65 28.07
C LYS A 473 24.74 49.67 27.28
N ASN A 474 24.46 50.94 27.55
CA ASN A 474 25.32 52.10 27.31
C ASN A 474 26.81 51.76 27.48
N GLN A 475 27.56 51.78 26.38
CA GLN A 475 29.02 51.89 26.44
C GLN A 475 29.63 52.89 25.45
N PHE A 476 28.81 53.74 24.81
CA PHE A 476 29.30 54.85 24.01
C PHE A 476 28.51 56.12 24.34
N MET A 477 28.72 56.66 25.54
CA MET A 477 28.58 58.09 25.77
C MET A 477 29.97 58.72 25.80
N ASN A 478 30.08 59.94 25.27
CA ASN A 478 31.21 60.87 25.30
C ASN A 478 32.16 60.85 24.09
N MET A 479 31.67 61.28 22.93
CA MET A 479 32.54 61.91 21.92
C MET A 479 32.25 63.41 21.90
N SER A 480 33.31 64.23 21.90
CA SER A 480 33.13 65.68 21.77
C SER A 480 32.71 66.05 20.33
N PRO A 481 32.04 67.19 20.11
CA PRO A 481 31.61 67.60 18.77
C PRO A 481 32.74 67.65 17.72
N ALA A 482 33.97 67.93 18.15
CA ALA A 482 35.15 67.91 17.29
C ALA A 482 35.55 66.49 16.83
N GLN A 483 35.35 65.48 17.68
CA GLN A 483 35.62 64.07 17.34
C GLN A 483 34.57 63.50 16.38
N ILE A 484 33.32 63.98 16.47
CA ILE A 484 32.25 63.63 15.54
C ILE A 484 32.49 64.26 14.17
N ALA A 485 32.95 65.52 14.12
CA ALA A 485 33.31 66.19 12.87
C ALA A 485 34.49 65.52 12.15
N ALA A 486 35.53 65.10 12.89
CA ALA A 486 36.67 64.39 12.33
C ALA A 486 36.29 63.01 11.76
N ALA A 487 35.36 62.28 12.41
CA ALA A 487 34.87 60.99 11.91
C ALA A 487 34.01 61.14 10.64
N ALA A 488 33.23 62.23 10.54
CA ALA A 488 32.43 62.54 9.36
C ALA A 488 33.28 62.91 8.14
N GLU A 489 34.42 63.61 8.32
CA GLU A 489 35.36 63.90 7.23
C GLU A 489 36.06 62.63 6.69
N VAL A 490 36.35 61.65 7.55
CA VAL A 490 36.93 60.36 7.13
C VAL A 490 35.93 59.53 6.33
N LEU A 491 34.65 59.52 6.76
CA LEU A 491 33.57 58.81 6.05
C LEU A 491 33.27 59.41 4.67
N ASN A 492 33.32 60.74 4.54
CA ASN A 492 33.15 61.39 3.23
C ASN A 492 34.33 61.15 2.29
N LYS A 493 35.57 61.08 2.80
CA LYS A 493 36.75 60.71 1.98
C LYS A 493 36.72 59.26 1.51
N CYS A 494 36.10 58.33 2.25
CA CYS A 494 35.91 56.95 1.82
C CYS A 494 34.88 56.80 0.69
N ASN A 495 33.85 57.64 0.64
CA ASN A 495 32.83 57.61 -0.42
C ASN A 495 33.32 58.17 -1.75
N ASP A 496 34.23 59.15 -1.74
CA ASP A 496 34.83 59.67 -2.97
C ASP A 496 35.88 58.72 -3.57
N TYR A 497 36.55 57.91 -2.74
CA TYR A 497 37.49 56.88 -3.22
C TYR A 497 36.76 55.74 -3.97
N ALA A 498 35.54 55.39 -3.55
CA ALA A 498 34.74 54.33 -4.18
C ALA A 498 34.13 54.74 -5.55
N LYS A 499 34.02 56.04 -5.84
CA LYS A 499 33.51 56.54 -7.14
C LYS A 499 34.59 56.66 -8.23
N ASN A 500 35.88 56.75 -7.86
CA ASN A 500 36.97 56.97 -8.82
C ASN A 500 37.75 55.71 -9.24
N THR A 501 37.55 54.56 -8.58
CA THR A 501 38.12 53.29 -9.02
C THR A 501 37.06 52.46 -9.76
N GLY A 502 36.87 52.78 -11.04
CA GLY A 502 36.01 52.01 -11.93
C GLY A 502 36.44 50.54 -12.02
N CYS A 503 35.73 49.68 -11.29
CA CYS A 503 35.72 48.23 -11.54
C CYS A 503 34.27 47.82 -11.75
N SER A 504 33.85 47.88 -13.00
CA SER A 504 32.56 47.42 -13.50
C SER A 504 32.66 46.05 -14.17
N ASN A 505 31.51 45.37 -14.24
CA ASN A 505 31.06 44.33 -15.17
C ASN A 505 30.91 42.91 -14.57
N GLU A 506 29.84 42.15 -14.79
CA GLU A 506 28.46 42.37 -15.27
C GLU A 506 27.78 40.98 -15.29
N SER A 507 26.57 40.83 -14.72
CA SER A 507 25.45 40.08 -15.33
C SER A 507 24.15 40.17 -14.49
N LYS A 508 23.38 41.22 -14.80
CA LYS A 508 21.92 41.30 -15.05
C LYS A 508 20.89 40.47 -14.24
N GLU A 509 19.81 41.19 -13.89
CA GLU A 509 18.42 40.77 -13.52
C GLU A 509 18.01 40.67 -12.04
N LYS A 510 17.53 41.80 -11.47
CA LYS A 510 16.12 42.07 -11.04
C LYS A 510 16.04 43.10 -9.90
N ASP A 511 16.14 44.39 -10.26
CA ASP A 511 15.69 45.53 -9.45
C ASP A 511 14.29 46.00 -9.86
N ALA A 512 13.40 45.05 -10.15
CA ALA A 512 11.98 45.30 -10.37
C ALA A 512 11.21 44.27 -9.57
N ASN A 513 10.68 44.67 -8.40
CA ASN A 513 9.49 44.03 -7.82
C ASN A 513 8.93 44.66 -6.54
N ASN A 514 9.60 45.62 -5.88
CA ASN A 514 9.06 46.14 -4.62
C ASN A 514 7.82 47.03 -4.80
N GLU A 515 7.71 47.79 -5.89
CA GLU A 515 6.51 48.59 -6.17
C GLU A 515 5.33 47.75 -6.70
N GLU A 516 5.61 46.72 -7.50
CA GLU A 516 4.59 45.76 -7.95
C GLU A 516 4.04 44.92 -6.79
N LEU A 517 4.90 44.51 -5.83
CA LEU A 517 4.44 43.81 -4.62
C LEU A 517 3.53 44.70 -3.77
N LEU A 518 3.89 45.98 -3.60
CA LEU A 518 3.09 46.94 -2.82
C LEU A 518 1.73 47.21 -3.49
N SER A 519 1.71 47.29 -4.83
CA SER A 519 0.48 47.42 -5.61
C SER A 519 -0.45 46.23 -5.43
N LEU A 520 0.09 45.00 -5.49
CA LEU A 520 -0.67 43.76 -5.36
C LEU A 520 -1.27 43.60 -3.94
N VAL A 521 -0.50 43.94 -2.90
CA VAL A 521 -0.96 43.91 -1.50
C VAL A 521 -2.10 44.90 -1.28
N ASN A 522 -2.02 46.11 -1.86
CA ASN A 522 -3.08 47.11 -1.75
C ASN A 522 -4.37 46.70 -2.48
N GLN A 523 -4.27 46.01 -3.63
CA GLN A 523 -5.43 45.48 -4.34
C GLN A 523 -6.14 44.36 -3.55
N ILE A 524 -5.39 43.48 -2.90
CA ILE A 524 -5.95 42.41 -2.05
C ILE A 524 -6.68 43.01 -0.84
N VAL A 525 -6.09 44.02 -0.19
CA VAL A 525 -6.71 44.72 0.95
C VAL A 525 -7.99 45.46 0.55
N ALA A 526 -8.05 46.02 -0.66
CA ALA A 526 -9.26 46.66 -1.20
C ALA A 526 -10.36 45.64 -1.51
N ALA A 527 -10.01 44.48 -2.08
CA ALA A 527 -10.97 43.41 -2.38
C ALA A 527 -11.60 42.80 -1.11
N MET A 528 -10.82 42.68 -0.03
CA MET A 528 -11.32 42.17 1.26
C MET A 528 -12.22 43.14 2.01
N LYS A 529 -12.15 44.45 1.72
CA LYS A 529 -13.02 45.48 2.33
C LYS A 529 -14.34 45.69 1.58
N GLY A 530 -14.49 45.09 0.39
CA GLY A 530 -15.67 45.24 -0.48
C GLY A 530 -16.64 44.06 -0.50
N ALA A 531 -16.42 43.02 0.32
CA ALA A 531 -17.30 41.86 0.42
C ALA A 531 -17.93 41.80 1.82
N ASN A 532 -18.99 42.58 2.02
CA ASN A 532 -20.00 42.41 3.08
C ASN A 532 -21.38 42.58 2.46
#